data_AF-A0A2E4V572-F1
#
_entry.id   AF-A0A2E4V572-F1
#
_cell.length_a   1.000
_cell.length_b   1.000
_cell.length_c   1.000
_cell.angle_alpha   90.00
_cell.angle_beta   90.00
_cell.angle_gamma   90.00
#
_symmetry.space_group_name_H-M   'P 1'
#
loop_
_entity.id
_entity.type
_entity.pdbx_description
1 polymer ?
#
loop_
_entity_poly.entity_id
_entity_poly.type
_entity_poly.pdbx_seq_one_letter_code
_entity_poly.pdbx_strand_id
1 'polypeptide(L)'
;MGTIISINVSESGGVPKLPLKTAIINYEGVIGDYNKFRMEKKSGDPGRAVCLFSMERILQLQKEGHPIDIGTAGENFTIEGMDWSKLEVGMTIRLGAAKIRLSEPCAPCGKIGTSFIDHSFSRIDHYKKNGWSRWSASVVEEGIVSVGDDVELIDS
;
A
#
# COMPACT_ATOMS: atom_id res chain seq x y z
N MET A 1 1.47 1.16 -17.35
CA MET A 1 0.16 0.95 -16.71
C MET A 1 0.28 -0.24 -15.79
N GLY A 2 -0.25 -0.12 -14.58
CA GLY A 2 -0.48 -1.24 -13.68
C GLY A 2 -1.97 -1.49 -13.47
N THR A 3 -2.29 -2.44 -12.62
CA THR A 3 -3.67 -2.86 -12.32
C THR A 3 -3.82 -3.14 -10.83
N ILE A 4 -4.98 -2.78 -10.27
CA ILE A 4 -5.34 -3.17 -8.91
C ILE A 4 -5.70 -4.66 -8.89
N ILE A 5 -4.88 -5.50 -8.27
CA ILE A 5 -5.17 -6.93 -8.16
C ILE A 5 -5.86 -7.29 -6.84
N SER A 6 -5.72 -6.44 -5.81
CA SER A 6 -6.45 -6.58 -4.56
C SER A 6 -6.65 -5.25 -3.86
N ILE A 7 -7.78 -5.14 -3.17
CA ILE A 7 -8.12 -4.05 -2.27
C ILE A 7 -8.30 -4.66 -0.88
N ASN A 8 -7.56 -4.22 0.13
CA ASN A 8 -7.54 -4.82 1.45
C ASN A 8 -7.84 -3.78 2.54
N VAL A 9 -8.71 -4.12 3.49
CA VAL A 9 -9.04 -3.27 4.63
C VAL A 9 -9.03 -4.04 5.95
N SER A 10 -8.86 -3.34 7.06
CA SER A 10 -9.06 -3.87 8.40
C SER A 10 -9.80 -2.86 9.27
N GLU A 11 -11.08 -3.11 9.56
CA GLU A 11 -11.93 -2.19 10.35
C GLU A 11 -11.41 -1.97 11.77
N SER A 12 -10.89 -3.01 12.40
CA SER A 12 -10.25 -2.94 13.72
C SER A 12 -8.77 -2.52 13.67
N GLY A 13 -8.23 -2.36 12.46
CA GLY A 13 -6.81 -2.19 12.16
C GLY A 13 -5.93 -3.41 12.44
N GLY A 14 -4.69 -3.35 11.95
CA GLY A 14 -3.74 -4.44 12.06
C GLY A 14 -3.52 -5.18 10.74
N VAL A 15 -2.98 -6.39 10.83
CA VAL A 15 -2.73 -7.28 9.69
C VAL A 15 -3.15 -8.72 10.06
N PRO A 16 -3.58 -9.55 9.09
CA PRO A 16 -3.75 -9.21 7.69
C PRO A 16 -4.97 -8.30 7.44
N LYS A 17 -4.88 -7.46 6.43
CA LYS A 17 -6.06 -6.78 5.87
C LYS A 17 -6.80 -7.76 4.94
N LEU A 18 -8.13 -7.72 4.96
CA LEU A 18 -8.97 -8.66 4.23
C LEU A 18 -9.47 -8.06 2.91
N PRO A 19 -9.62 -8.89 1.85
CA PRO A 19 -9.91 -8.39 0.51
C PRO A 19 -11.35 -7.91 0.34
N LEU A 20 -11.52 -6.87 -0.47
CA LEU A 20 -12.79 -6.33 -0.97
C LEU A 20 -12.78 -6.34 -2.50
N LYS A 21 -13.97 -6.43 -3.11
CA LYS A 21 -14.11 -6.27 -4.57
C LYS A 21 -14.01 -4.81 -5.00
N THR A 22 -14.51 -3.90 -4.16
CA THR A 22 -14.63 -2.47 -4.41
C THR A 22 -14.42 -1.70 -3.12
N ALA A 23 -13.88 -0.49 -3.20
CA ALA A 23 -13.78 0.41 -2.06
C ALA A 23 -14.03 1.87 -2.45
N ILE A 24 -14.43 2.66 -1.46
CA ILE A 24 -14.52 4.12 -1.57
C ILE A 24 -13.25 4.70 -0.94
N ILE A 25 -12.59 5.59 -1.67
CA ILE A 25 -11.46 6.39 -1.19
C ILE A 25 -11.95 7.81 -1.00
N ASN A 26 -11.84 8.33 0.22
CA ASN A 26 -12.10 9.73 0.56
C ASN A 26 -10.83 10.41 1.09
N TYR A 27 -10.87 11.71 1.40
CA TYR A 27 -9.67 12.41 1.91
C TYR A 27 -9.11 11.81 3.21
N GLU A 28 -9.94 11.11 3.98
CA GLU A 28 -9.54 10.41 5.21
C GLU A 28 -8.94 9.01 4.96
N GLY A 29 -9.01 8.47 3.75
CA GLY A 29 -8.44 7.18 3.36
C GLY A 29 -9.46 6.21 2.76
N VAL A 30 -9.19 4.92 2.90
CA VAL A 30 -10.06 3.85 2.37
C VAL A 30 -11.16 3.56 3.40
N ILE A 31 -12.43 3.71 3.00
CA ILE A 31 -13.57 3.40 3.86
C ILE A 31 -13.52 1.93 4.29
N GLY A 32 -13.69 1.68 5.60
CA GLY A 32 -13.59 0.36 6.20
C GLY A 32 -12.17 -0.02 6.65
N ASP A 33 -11.16 0.82 6.41
CA ASP A 33 -9.81 0.61 6.94
C ASP A 33 -9.52 1.50 8.16
N TYR A 34 -8.84 0.93 9.16
CA TYR A 34 -8.37 1.66 10.33
C TYR A 34 -6.86 1.48 10.54
N ASN A 35 -6.11 2.56 10.37
CA ASN A 35 -4.68 2.56 10.69
C ASN A 35 -4.42 3.15 12.09
N LYS A 36 -4.39 2.29 13.11
CA LYS A 36 -4.13 2.68 14.51
C LYS A 36 -2.89 3.56 14.69
N PHE A 37 -1.79 3.27 13.98
CA PHE A 37 -0.57 4.07 14.09
C PHE A 37 -0.77 5.47 13.54
N ARG A 38 -1.43 5.60 12.37
CA ARG A 38 -1.78 6.90 11.80
C ARG A 38 -2.66 7.72 12.74
N MET A 39 -3.71 7.10 13.29
CA MET A 39 -4.66 7.80 14.14
C MET A 39 -4.06 8.21 15.50
N GLU A 40 -3.38 7.30 16.19
CA GLU A 40 -2.92 7.53 17.57
C GLU A 40 -1.54 8.18 17.68
N LYS A 41 -0.66 7.99 16.68
CA LYS A 41 0.74 8.44 16.74
C LYS A 41 1.10 9.49 15.70
N LYS A 42 0.26 9.66 14.68
CA LYS A 42 0.44 10.65 13.60
C LYS A 42 -0.72 11.62 13.48
N SER A 43 -1.60 11.67 14.49
CA SER A 43 -2.72 12.62 14.55
C SER A 43 -3.59 12.62 13.28
N GLY A 44 -3.80 11.44 12.69
CA GLY A 44 -4.63 11.31 11.48
C GLY A 44 -3.95 11.76 10.18
N ASP A 45 -2.61 11.88 10.15
CA ASP A 45 -1.81 12.38 9.02
C ASP A 45 -2.38 11.99 7.63
N PRO A 46 -2.83 12.97 6.82
CA PRO A 46 -3.42 12.72 5.51
C PRO A 46 -2.41 12.15 4.51
N GLY A 47 -1.09 12.33 4.71
CA GLY A 47 -0.04 11.71 3.90
C GLY A 47 0.02 10.18 4.00
N ARG A 48 -0.71 9.59 4.94
CA ARG A 48 -0.76 8.14 5.20
C ARG A 48 -2.16 7.56 5.01
N ALA A 49 -3.02 8.25 4.26
CA ALA A 49 -4.41 7.87 4.04
C ALA A 49 -4.55 6.54 3.28
N VAL A 50 -3.63 6.28 2.34
CA VAL A 50 -3.61 5.07 1.50
C VAL A 50 -2.23 4.40 1.57
N CYS A 51 -2.19 3.06 1.65
CA CYS A 51 -0.96 2.27 1.55
C CYS A 51 -0.98 1.36 0.32
N LEU A 52 0.10 1.36 -0.47
CA LEU A 52 0.26 0.56 -1.69
C LEU A 52 1.41 -0.46 -1.54
N PHE A 53 1.29 -1.62 -2.19
CA PHE A 53 2.40 -2.56 -2.39
C PHE A 53 2.39 -3.24 -3.76
N SER A 54 3.56 -3.67 -4.23
CA SER A 54 3.72 -4.35 -5.53
C SER A 54 3.54 -5.86 -5.39
N MET A 55 2.75 -6.43 -6.30
CA MET A 55 2.60 -7.87 -6.43
C MET A 55 3.92 -8.55 -6.79
N GLU A 56 4.70 -7.95 -7.68
CA GLU A 56 6.01 -8.45 -8.07
C GLU A 56 6.96 -8.55 -6.89
N ARG A 57 6.90 -7.60 -5.94
CA ARG A 57 7.68 -7.66 -4.70
C ARG A 57 7.19 -8.75 -3.76
N ILE A 58 5.87 -8.93 -3.62
CA ILE A 58 5.30 -10.05 -2.85
C ILE A 58 5.80 -11.38 -3.43
N LEU A 59 5.67 -11.59 -4.74
CA LEU A 59 6.12 -12.82 -5.43
C LEU A 59 7.62 -13.05 -5.28
N GLN A 60 8.44 -11.99 -5.33
CA GLN A 60 9.89 -12.10 -5.10
C GLN A 60 10.20 -12.52 -3.65
N LEU A 61 9.50 -11.96 -2.67
CA LEU A 61 9.67 -12.32 -1.26
C LEU A 61 9.19 -13.75 -0.98
N GLN A 62 8.12 -14.21 -1.62
CA GLN A 62 7.67 -15.60 -1.56
C GLN A 62 8.71 -16.56 -2.15
N LYS A 63 9.36 -16.19 -3.26
CA LYS A 63 10.50 -16.96 -3.82
C LYS A 63 11.71 -17.00 -2.89
N GLU A 64 11.90 -15.96 -2.08
CA GLU A 64 12.90 -15.92 -0.99
C GLU A 64 12.45 -16.75 0.24
N GLY A 65 11.25 -17.33 0.22
CA GLY A 65 10.70 -18.19 1.27
C GLY A 65 9.84 -17.47 2.31
N HIS A 66 9.68 -16.15 2.22
CA HIS A 66 8.88 -15.39 3.18
C HIS A 66 7.39 -15.78 3.06
N PRO A 67 6.67 -15.99 4.18
CA PRO A 67 5.25 -16.35 4.19
C PRO A 67 4.34 -15.13 3.91
N ILE A 68 4.85 -14.13 3.20
CA ILE A 68 4.11 -12.91 2.85
C ILE A 68 3.03 -13.26 1.83
N ASP A 69 1.88 -12.60 1.97
CA ASP A 69 0.80 -12.70 1.00
C ASP A 69 0.09 -11.34 0.92
N ILE A 70 -0.87 -11.24 0.00
CA ILE A 70 -1.73 -10.08 -0.18
C ILE A 70 -2.38 -9.69 1.17
N GLY A 71 -2.27 -8.42 1.53
CA GLY A 71 -2.83 -7.83 2.74
C GLY A 71 -2.04 -8.13 4.03
N THR A 72 -1.08 -9.07 4.02
CA THR A 72 -0.31 -9.41 5.23
C THR A 72 0.71 -8.34 5.57
N ALA A 73 1.17 -7.57 4.58
CA ALA A 73 2.02 -6.41 4.79
C ALA A 73 1.22 -5.14 5.16
N GLY A 74 -0.10 -5.20 5.25
CA GLY A 74 -0.96 -4.10 5.68
C GLY A 74 -1.18 -3.00 4.63
N GLU A 75 -0.89 -3.30 3.37
CA GLU A 75 -1.25 -2.48 2.22
C GLU A 75 -2.76 -2.46 1.99
N ASN A 76 -3.28 -1.32 1.55
CA ASN A 76 -4.67 -1.22 1.09
C ASN A 76 -4.81 -1.68 -0.36
N PHE A 77 -3.81 -1.43 -1.20
CA PHE A 77 -3.86 -1.82 -2.60
C PHE A 77 -2.63 -2.61 -2.97
N THR A 78 -2.85 -3.79 -3.53
CA THR A 78 -1.80 -4.58 -4.18
C THR A 78 -1.89 -4.31 -5.68
N ILE A 79 -0.78 -3.82 -6.24
CA ILE A 79 -0.69 -3.37 -7.64
C ILE A 79 0.24 -4.29 -8.41
N GLU A 80 -0.15 -4.65 -9.63
CA GLU A 80 0.67 -5.39 -10.60
C GLU A 80 0.96 -4.51 -11.82
N GLY A 81 2.08 -4.73 -12.51
CA GLY A 81 2.44 -4.13 -13.79
C GLY A 81 3.10 -2.75 -13.71
N MET A 82 3.23 -2.17 -12.50
CA MET A 82 3.88 -0.88 -12.31
C MET A 82 5.36 -1.04 -11.92
N ASP A 83 6.23 -0.24 -12.54
CA ASP A 83 7.66 -0.22 -12.20
C ASP A 83 7.90 0.44 -10.83
N TRP A 84 7.87 -0.40 -9.80
CA TRP A 84 7.99 0.02 -8.41
C TRP A 84 9.31 0.73 -8.08
N SER A 85 10.34 0.55 -8.91
CA SER A 85 11.67 1.16 -8.70
C SER A 85 11.72 2.64 -9.08
N LYS A 86 10.75 3.11 -9.86
CA LYS A 86 10.65 4.50 -10.33
C LYS A 86 9.77 5.38 -9.46
N LEU A 87 9.15 4.83 -8.42
CA LEU A 87 8.26 5.59 -7.55
C LEU A 87 9.06 6.52 -6.64
N GLU A 88 8.64 7.78 -6.57
CA GLU A 88 9.25 8.82 -5.75
C GLU A 88 8.17 9.64 -5.02
N VAL A 89 8.58 10.31 -3.95
CA VAL A 89 7.71 11.24 -3.21
C VAL A 89 7.26 12.37 -4.14
N GLY A 90 5.97 12.72 -4.06
CA GLY A 90 5.36 13.79 -4.86
C GLY A 90 4.70 13.29 -6.15
N MET A 91 5.02 12.08 -6.62
CA MET A 91 4.38 11.51 -7.80
C MET A 91 2.88 11.30 -7.56
N THR A 92 2.06 11.65 -8.56
CA THR A 92 0.62 11.47 -8.53
C THR A 92 0.25 10.20 -9.30
N ILE A 93 -0.59 9.36 -8.70
CA ILE A 93 -1.07 8.11 -9.29
C ILE A 93 -2.59 8.19 -9.46
N ARG A 94 -3.06 7.89 -10.66
CA ARG A 94 -4.45 7.55 -10.93
C ARG A 94 -4.68 6.12 -10.47
N LEU A 95 -5.62 5.91 -9.57
CA LEU A 95 -5.97 4.62 -9.00
C LEU A 95 -7.46 4.41 -9.24
N GLY A 96 -7.83 3.73 -10.34
CA GLY A 96 -9.21 3.70 -10.81
C GLY A 96 -9.78 5.10 -11.03
N ALA A 97 -10.88 5.43 -10.35
CA ALA A 97 -11.49 6.76 -10.39
C ALA A 97 -10.90 7.76 -9.37
N ALA A 98 -10.00 7.34 -8.47
CA ALA A 98 -9.36 8.21 -7.49
C ALA A 98 -8.00 8.71 -7.97
N LYS A 99 -7.50 9.78 -7.35
CA LYS A 99 -6.09 10.23 -7.50
C LYS A 99 -5.44 10.33 -6.14
N ILE A 100 -4.23 9.79 -6.05
CA ILE A 100 -3.42 9.80 -4.84
C ILE A 100 -2.04 10.37 -5.12
N ARG A 101 -1.37 10.92 -4.10
CA ARG A 101 0.00 11.44 -4.20
C ARG A 101 0.91 10.74 -3.22
N LEU A 102 1.98 10.15 -3.74
CA LEU A 102 2.98 9.47 -2.93
C LEU A 102 3.59 10.46 -1.95
N SER A 103 3.52 10.13 -0.66
CA SER A 103 3.94 11.02 0.42
C SER A 103 5.25 10.57 1.05
N GLU A 104 5.42 9.26 1.24
CA GLU A 104 6.66 8.68 1.76
C GLU A 104 6.71 7.15 1.54
N PRO A 105 7.90 6.55 1.51
CA PRO A 105 8.05 5.11 1.70
C PRO A 105 7.55 4.67 3.08
N CYS A 106 6.78 3.58 3.17
CA CYS A 106 6.37 3.06 4.48
C CYS A 106 7.55 2.37 5.16
N ALA A 107 8.01 2.92 6.29
CA ALA A 107 8.94 2.21 7.16
C ALA A 107 8.30 0.87 7.64
N PRO A 108 9.00 -0.27 7.50
CA PRO A 108 8.50 -1.53 8.01
C PRO A 108 8.49 -1.52 9.54
N CYS A 109 7.52 -2.19 10.14
CA CYS A 109 7.36 -2.22 11.60
C CYS A 109 7.05 -3.64 12.08
N GLY A 110 7.18 -3.90 13.38
CA GLY A 110 6.98 -5.24 13.95
C GLY A 110 5.60 -5.86 13.65
N LYS A 111 4.58 -5.05 13.33
CA LYS A 111 3.24 -5.54 12.99
C LYS A 111 3.23 -6.46 11.77
N ILE A 112 4.09 -6.23 10.78
CA ILE A 112 4.17 -7.07 9.58
C ILE A 112 5.17 -8.23 9.74
N GLY A 113 5.74 -8.42 10.93
CA GLY A 113 6.82 -9.37 11.17
C GLY A 113 6.45 -10.80 10.76
N THR A 114 5.21 -11.23 10.96
CA THR A 114 4.74 -12.56 10.57
C THR A 114 4.72 -12.81 9.06
N SER A 115 4.81 -11.76 8.24
CA SER A 115 4.96 -11.88 6.79
C SER A 115 6.39 -12.27 6.37
N PHE A 116 7.34 -12.34 7.29
CA PHE A 116 8.75 -12.58 6.97
C PHE A 116 9.30 -13.71 7.84
N ILE A 117 10.03 -14.65 7.22
CA ILE A 117 10.92 -15.58 7.93
C ILE A 117 11.73 -14.82 8.99
N ASP A 118 11.82 -15.40 10.18
CA ASP A 118 12.53 -14.87 11.35
C ASP A 118 12.14 -13.44 11.74
N HIS A 119 10.92 -13.02 11.38
CA HIS A 119 10.44 -11.66 11.56
C HIS A 119 11.35 -10.61 10.91
N SER A 120 12.03 -10.94 9.80
CA SER A 120 12.95 -10.05 9.09
C SER A 120 12.22 -8.99 8.24
N PHE A 121 11.28 -8.25 8.84
CA PHE A 121 10.47 -7.23 8.15
C PHE A 121 11.29 -6.06 7.59
N SER A 122 12.51 -5.85 8.08
CA SER A 122 13.43 -4.86 7.52
C SER A 122 13.88 -5.19 6.09
N ARG A 123 13.53 -6.37 5.56
CA ARG A 123 13.79 -6.77 4.18
C ARG A 123 13.14 -5.86 3.14
N ILE A 124 12.01 -5.23 3.46
CA ILE A 124 11.32 -4.27 2.60
C ILE A 124 11.58 -2.81 3.01
N ASP A 125 12.68 -2.57 3.73
CA ASP A 125 13.09 -1.22 4.11
C ASP A 125 13.64 -0.47 2.90
N HIS A 126 13.03 0.68 2.60
CA HIS A 126 13.41 1.55 1.49
C HIS A 126 14.88 1.98 1.56
N TYR A 127 15.38 2.31 2.75
CA TYR A 127 16.75 2.82 2.92
C TYR A 127 17.79 1.70 2.81
N LYS A 128 17.40 0.44 2.99
CA LYS A 128 18.27 -0.71 2.74
C LYS A 128 18.26 -1.12 1.27
N LYS A 129 17.10 -1.00 0.61
CA LYS A 129 16.93 -1.40 -0.78
C LYS A 129 15.84 -0.55 -1.45
N ASN A 130 16.27 0.46 -2.20
CA ASN A 130 15.34 1.30 -2.95
C ASN A 130 14.45 0.45 -3.87
N GLY A 131 13.17 0.80 -3.97
CA GLY A 131 12.18 0.10 -4.78
C GLY A 131 11.61 -1.18 -4.18
N TRP A 132 11.83 -1.46 -2.89
CA TRP A 132 11.28 -2.64 -2.19
C TRP A 132 10.23 -2.33 -1.14
N SER A 133 10.09 -1.07 -0.75
CA SER A 133 9.14 -0.66 0.29
C SER A 133 7.72 -0.58 -0.22
N ARG A 134 6.79 -0.62 0.72
CA ARG A 134 5.44 -0.08 0.51
C ARG A 134 5.48 1.44 0.36
N TRP A 135 4.39 2.01 -0.13
CA TRP A 135 4.22 3.46 -0.26
C TRP A 135 3.01 3.95 0.52
N SER A 136 3.18 5.06 1.23
CA SER A 136 2.08 5.84 1.81
C SER A 136 1.70 6.95 0.83
N ALA A 137 0.42 7.25 0.71
CA ALA A 137 -0.08 8.32 -0.14
C ALA A 137 -1.21 9.10 0.53
N SER A 138 -1.30 10.38 0.16
CA SER A 138 -2.47 11.23 0.40
C SER A 138 -3.46 11.11 -0.75
N VAL A 139 -4.72 11.44 -0.47
CA VAL A 139 -5.77 11.48 -1.50
C VAL A 139 -5.86 12.88 -2.05
N VAL A 140 -5.75 13.00 -3.37
CA VAL A 140 -5.84 14.25 -4.13
C VAL A 140 -7.24 14.41 -4.72
N GLU A 141 -7.84 13.31 -5.15
CA GLU A 141 -9.21 13.25 -5.68
C GLU A 141 -9.88 11.97 -5.16
N GLU A 142 -11.03 12.13 -4.52
CA GLU A 142 -11.84 11.01 -4.01
C GLU A 142 -12.41 10.17 -5.16
N GLY A 143 -12.69 8.90 -4.91
CA GLY A 143 -13.22 8.03 -5.95
C GLY A 143 -13.58 6.64 -5.47
N ILE A 144 -14.34 5.95 -6.33
CA ILE A 144 -14.65 4.53 -6.16
C ILE A 144 -13.65 3.73 -6.99
N VAL A 145 -13.11 2.68 -6.40
CA VAL A 145 -12.13 1.81 -7.05
C VAL A 145 -12.57 0.36 -6.95
N SER A 146 -12.22 -0.42 -7.97
CA SER A 146 -12.53 -1.85 -8.09
C SER A 146 -11.28 -2.65 -8.39
N VAL A 147 -11.27 -3.92 -7.98
CA VAL A 147 -10.27 -4.87 -8.48
C VAL A 147 -10.38 -4.95 -10.00
N GLY A 148 -9.23 -4.86 -10.68
CA GLY A 148 -9.12 -4.79 -12.13
C GLY A 148 -9.00 -3.37 -12.70
N ASP A 149 -9.17 -2.33 -11.88
CA ASP A 149 -9.00 -0.95 -12.34
C ASP A 149 -7.53 -0.66 -12.71
N ASP A 150 -7.35 0.23 -13.70
CA ASP A 150 -6.04 0.71 -14.12
C ASP A 150 -5.37 1.59 -13.07
N VAL A 151 -4.04 1.49 -13.04
CA VAL A 151 -3.15 2.29 -12.20
C VAL A 151 -2.09 2.95 -13.06
N GLU A 152 -2.04 4.28 -13.00
CA GLU A 152 -1.17 5.07 -13.88
C GLU A 152 -0.46 6.17 -13.11
N LEU A 153 0.82 6.35 -13.40
CA LEU A 153 1.51 7.57 -13.03
C LEU A 153 0.97 8.70 -13.90
N ILE A 154 0.54 9.78 -13.25
CA ILE A 154 0.10 11.00 -13.91
C ILE A 154 1.25 11.98 -13.77
N ASP A 155 1.95 12.24 -14.87
CA ASP A 155 2.99 13.28 -14.90
C ASP A 155 2.38 14.64 -14.54
N SER A 156 3.15 15.44 -13.79
CA SER A 156 2.90 16.87 -13.54
C SER A 156 3.88 17.71 -14.32
#